data_AF-A0A534UB52-F1
#
_entry.id   AF-A0A534UB52-F1
#
_cell.length_a   1.000
_cell.length_b   1.000
_cell.length_c   1.000
_cell.angle_alpha   90.00
_cell.angle_beta   90.00
_cell.angle_gamma   90.00
#
_symmetry.space_group_name_H-M   'P 1'
#
loop_
_entity.id
_entity.type
_entity.pdbx_description
1 polymer ?
#
loop_
_entity_poly.entity_id
_entity_poly.type
_entity_poly.pdbx_seq_one_letter_code
_entity_poly.pdbx_strand_id
1 'polypeptide(L)' 'MRRIRLGTRGSTLALAQSTWTKEQILLHQPALEVQLVVIKTGGNRVVLRKDELSQSAALLSRS' A
#
# COMPACT_ATOMS: atom_id res chain seq x y z
N MET A 1 -22.62 18.93 -6.18
CA MET A 1 -22.06 17.59 -5.95
C MET A 1 -21.08 17.65 -4.78
N ARG A 2 -21.09 16.67 -3.88
CA ARG A 2 -20.08 16.55 -2.81
C ARG A 2 -18.92 15.67 -3.33
N ARG A 3 -17.69 16.09 -3.07
CA ARG A 3 -16.46 15.42 -3.50
C ARG A 3 -15.68 14.92 -2.30
N ILE A 4 -15.23 13.68 -2.34
CA ILE A 4 -14.32 13.07 -1.37
C ILE A 4 -12.93 12.94 -2.00
N ARG A 5 -11.91 13.43 -1.29
CA ARG A 5 -10.50 13.18 -1.61
C ARG A 5 -10.01 12.06 -0.71
N LEU A 6 -9.79 10.88 -1.28
CA LEU A 6 -9.34 9.69 -0.58
C LEU A 6 -7.81 9.60 -0.65
N GLY A 7 -7.15 9.97 0.45
CA GLY A 7 -5.69 9.90 0.59
C GLY A 7 -5.19 8.46 0.68
N THR A 8 -4.11 8.12 -0.03
CA THR A 8 -3.50 6.78 0.01
C THR A 8 -1.99 6.80 -0.14
N ARG A 9 -1.29 5.71 0.24
CA ARG A 9 0.13 5.52 -0.08
C ARG A 9 0.29 5.12 -1.54
N GLY A 10 1.48 5.38 -2.10
CA GLY A 10 1.79 5.03 -3.50
C GLY A 10 2.21 3.57 -3.73
N SER A 11 2.19 2.70 -2.71
CA SER A 11 2.52 1.29 -2.91
C SER A 11 1.38 0.57 -3.65
N THR A 12 1.72 -0.45 -4.45
CA THR A 12 0.74 -1.23 -5.24
C THR A 12 -0.42 -1.75 -4.38
N LEU A 13 -0.11 -2.28 -3.19
CA LEU A 13 -1.13 -2.78 -2.26
C LEU A 13 -2.05 -1.65 -1.77
N ALA A 14 -1.52 -0.49 -1.40
CA ALA A 14 -2.31 0.62 -0.90
C ALA A 14 -3.22 1.21 -1.99
N LEU A 15 -2.73 1.28 -3.23
CA LEU A 15 -3.54 1.66 -4.39
C LEU A 15 -4.69 0.69 -4.61
N ALA A 16 -4.43 -0.62 -4.61
CA ALA A 16 -5.48 -1.64 -4.76
C ALA A 16 -6.56 -1.52 -3.67
N GLN A 17 -6.15 -1.39 -2.40
CA GLN A 17 -7.08 -1.21 -1.27
C GLN A 17 -7.93 0.06 -1.41
N SER A 18 -7.32 1.15 -1.89
CA SER A 18 -8.00 2.44 -2.01
C SER A 18 -8.95 2.48 -3.21
N THR A 19 -8.59 1.82 -4.31
CA THR A 19 -9.48 1.61 -5.45
C THR A 19 -10.71 0.81 -5.03
N TRP A 20 -10.52 -0.32 -4.33
CA TRP A 20 -11.64 -1.10 -3.82
C TRP A 20 -12.54 -0.27 -2.88
N THR A 21 -11.95 0.50 -1.98
CA THR A 21 -12.70 1.41 -1.09
C THR A 21 -13.50 2.45 -1.89
N LYS A 22 -12.90 3.05 -2.93
CA LYS A 22 -13.58 3.98 -3.85
C LYS A 22 -14.78 3.31 -4.52
N GLU A 23 -14.62 2.09 -5.03
CA GLU A 23 -15.70 1.33 -5.68
C GLU A 23 -16.85 1.07 -4.72
N GLN A 24 -16.57 0.68 -3.48
CA GLN A 24 -17.61 0.49 -2.46
C GLN A 24 -18.35 1.79 -2.14
N ILE A 25 -17.66 2.93 -2.05
CA ILE A 25 -18.32 4.23 -1.82
C ILE A 25 -19.26 4.57 -2.99
N LEU A 26 -18.80 4.41 -4.23
CA LEU A 26 -19.59 4.72 -5.42
C LEU A 26 -20.78 3.78 -5.61
N LEU A 27 -20.65 2.51 -5.19
CA LEU A 27 -21.74 1.54 -5.21
C LEU A 27 -22.90 1.98 -4.30
N HIS A 28 -22.59 2.46 -3.09
CA HIS A 28 -23.60 2.87 -2.10
C HIS A 28 -24.08 4.31 -2.29
N GLN A 29 -23.27 5.15 -2.92
CA GLN A 29 -23.60 6.54 -3.19
C GLN A 29 -23.09 6.99 -4.57
N PRO A 30 -23.85 6.68 -5.66
CA PRO A 30 -23.43 6.96 -7.03
C PRO A 30 -23.28 8.45 -7.37
N ALA A 31 -23.94 9.32 -6.62
CA ALA A 31 -23.89 10.77 -6.84
C ALA A 31 -22.63 11.44 -6.25
N LEU A 32 -21.80 10.71 -5.50
CA LEU A 32 -20.54 11.24 -4.98
C LEU A 32 -19.42 11.15 -6.03
N GLU A 33 -18.55 12.14 -6.00
CA GLU A 33 -17.28 12.09 -6.72
C GLU A 33 -16.17 11.66 -5.75
N VAL A 34 -15.42 10.60 -6.08
CA VAL A 34 -14.32 10.09 -5.25
C VAL A 34 -13.00 10.14 -6.03
N GLN A 35 -12.06 10.93 -5.54
CA GLN A 35 -10.73 11.11 -6.12
C GLN A 35 -9.67 10.45 -5.24
N LEU A 36 -8.85 9.56 -5.80
CA LEU A 36 -7.67 9.05 -5.12
C LEU A 36 -6.54 10.10 -5.14
N VAL A 37 -5.92 10.33 -3.99
CA VAL A 37 -4.79 11.26 -3.82
C VAL A 37 -3.63 10.52 -3.20
N VAL A 38 -2.53 10.35 -3.95
CA VAL A 38 -1.33 9.70 -3.42
C VAL A 38 -0.56 10.67 -2.52
N ILE A 39 -0.25 10.22 -1.31
CA ILE A 39 0.47 10.97 -0.29
C ILE A 39 1.83 10.30 -0.06
N LYS A 40 2.91 11.09 -0.18
CA LYS A 40 4.26 10.63 0.15
C LYS A 40 4.39 10.52 1.66
N THR A 41 4.69 9.32 2.15
CA THR A 41 4.90 9.05 3.58
C THR A 41 6.38 8.78 3.85
N GLY A 42 6.89 9.23 5.01
CA GLY A 42 8.28 9.00 5.40
C GLY A 42 8.64 7.52 5.63
N GLY A 43 7.65 6.66 5.85
CA GLY A 43 7.81 5.22 6.11
C GLY A 43 8.17 4.37 4.87
N ASN A 44 8.42 4.96 3.70
CA ASN A 44 8.79 4.20 2.49
C ASN A 44 10.28 3.81 2.44
N ARG A 45 10.88 3.48 3.59
CA ARG A 45 12.24 2.96 3.69
C ARG A 45 12.15 1.48 4.07
N VAL A 46 12.13 0.62 3.05
CA VAL A 46 12.30 -0.81 3.26
C VAL A 46 13.77 -1.02 3.64
N VAL A 47 14.05 -1.16 4.93
CA VAL A 47 15.33 -1.69 5.41
C VAL A 47 15.19 -3.20 5.38
N LEU A 48 15.68 -3.84 4.31
CA LEU A 48 15.90 -5.28 4.34
C LEU A 48 17.02 -5.54 5.36
N ARG A 49 16.69 -6.23 6.45
CA ARG A 49 17.63 -6.77 7.43
C ARG A 49 18.55 -7.76 6.68
N LYS A 50 19.82 -7.39 6.48
CA LYS A 50 20.82 -8.23 5.77
C LYS A 50 21.29 -9.43 6.61
N ASP A 51 20.97 -9.41 7.89
CA ASP A 51 21.40 -10.31 8.95
C ASP A 51 20.80 -11.72 8.85
N GLU A 52 19.58 -11.88 8.31
CA GLU A 52 18.93 -13.19 8.20
C GLU A 52 19.50 -14.04 7.04
N LEU A 53 19.97 -13.42 5.95
CA LEU A 53 20.49 -14.12 4.78
C LEU A 53 21.89 -14.76 5.01
N SER A 54 22.71 -14.18 5.90
CA SER A 54 24.02 -14.77 6.24
C SER A 54 23.91 -15.98 7.16
N GLN A 55 22.89 -16.05 8.02
CA GLN A 55 22.73 -17.19 8.94
C GLN A 55 22.22 -18.44 8.22
N SER A 56 21.33 -18.30 7.24
CA SER A 56 20.84 -19.43 6.46
C SER A 56 21.92 -20.05 5.55
N ALA A 57 22.80 -19.22 4.96
CA ALA A 57 23.91 -19.71 4.14
C ALA A 57 24.95 -20.49 4.98
N ALA A 58 25.21 -20.06 6.22
CA ALA A 58 26.14 -20.73 7.13
C ALA A 58 25.61 -22.08 7.65
N LEU A 59 24.30 -22.26 7.74
CA LEU A 59 23.67 -23.53 8.13
C LEU A 59 23.65 -24.56 6.99
N LEU A 60 23.56 -24.11 5.74
CA LEU A 60 23.55 -24.99 4.57
C LEU A 60 24.96 -25.43 4.10
N SER A 61 26.03 -24.72 4.48
CA SER A 61 27.41 -25.09 4.13
C SER A 61 28.08 -26.06 5.12
N ARG A 62 27.35 -26.53 6.15
CA ARG A 62 27.85 -27.42 7.20
C ARG A 62 27.29 -28.84 7.14
N SER A 63 26.69 -29.23 6.01
CA SER A 63 26.18 -30.58 5.73
C SER A 63 27.08 -31.32 4.75
#